data_AF-A0A917TES1-F1
#
_entry.id   AF-A0A917TES1-F1
#
_cell.length_a   1.000
_cell.length_b   1.000
_cell.length_c   1.000
_cell.angle_alpha   90.00
_cell.angle_beta   90.00
_cell.angle_gamma   90.00
#
_symmetry.space_group_name_H-M   'P 1'
#
loop_
_entity.id
_entity.type
_entity.pdbx_description
1 polymer ?
#
loop_
_entity_poly.entity_id
_entity_poly.type
_entity_poly.pdbx_seq_one_letter_code
_entity_poly.pdbx_strand_id
1 'polypeptide(L)'
;MRSRREAGTAAAAGDPARDTTAPQLRLAETARAADRSRTGGVWSLGHLRTCWVVLLVLEAVLAVVAGLVAGGRAVLGVTLGAAVVGLFFTVSAVVIARVGRRSPRLVMLAALGTYVVKVVALGVVLAVLPRDGAVDTRWLAGAVGLGVFGWLGAHMRYVWTTKIFYVDPG
;
A
#
# COMPACT_ATOMS: atom_id res chain seq x y z
N MET A 1 1.06 -13.62 83.82
CA MET A 1 2.05 -13.51 82.73
C MET A 1 1.33 -13.64 81.39
N ARG A 2 1.41 -12.59 80.57
CA ARG A 2 0.87 -12.49 79.20
C ARG A 2 1.63 -13.43 78.25
N SER A 3 0.93 -14.31 77.55
CA SER A 3 1.40 -14.92 76.29
C SER A 3 0.22 -14.99 75.31
N ARG A 4 0.03 -13.95 74.50
CA ARG A 4 0.50 -13.83 73.11
C ARG A 4 -0.34 -14.70 72.14
N ARG A 5 -1.40 -14.06 71.64
CA ARG A 5 -2.06 -14.22 70.33
C ARG A 5 -1.69 -15.46 69.52
N GLU A 6 -2.59 -16.44 69.50
CA GLU A 6 -2.81 -17.32 68.35
C GLU A 6 -4.14 -16.93 67.70
N ALA A 7 -4.10 -15.84 66.92
CA ALA A 7 -5.13 -15.56 65.94
C ALA A 7 -4.71 -16.22 64.63
N GLY A 8 -4.95 -17.53 64.56
CA GLY A 8 -4.92 -18.29 63.31
C GLY A 8 -6.00 -17.76 62.38
N THR A 9 -5.58 -16.93 61.43
CA THR A 9 -5.85 -17.05 59.99
C THR A 9 -7.17 -17.75 59.61
N ALA A 10 -8.32 -17.13 59.93
CA ALA A 10 -9.54 -17.39 59.18
C ALA A 10 -9.44 -16.60 57.87
N ALA A 11 -9.02 -17.32 56.83
CA ALA A 11 -8.96 -16.87 55.46
C ALA A 11 -10.20 -16.03 55.11
N ALA A 12 -9.97 -14.76 54.81
CA ALA A 12 -10.84 -14.04 53.90
C ALA A 12 -10.86 -14.88 52.62
N ALA A 13 -11.96 -15.59 52.39
CA ALA A 13 -12.26 -16.21 51.13
C ALA A 13 -12.32 -15.08 50.09
N GLY A 14 -11.16 -14.78 49.50
CA GLY A 14 -11.08 -14.02 48.28
C GLY A 14 -11.95 -14.73 47.28
N ASP A 15 -13.01 -14.04 46.85
CA ASP A 15 -13.81 -14.42 45.71
C ASP A 15 -12.87 -14.84 44.57
N PRO A 16 -12.85 -16.12 44.13
CA PRO A 16 -11.96 -16.58 43.07
C PRO A 16 -12.26 -15.87 41.72
N ALA A 17 -13.36 -15.11 41.65
CA ALA A 17 -13.65 -14.23 40.53
C ALA A 17 -13.03 -12.82 40.63
N ARG A 18 -12.27 -12.50 41.70
CA ARG A 18 -11.59 -11.19 41.89
C ARG A 18 -10.08 -11.17 41.65
N ASP A 19 -9.47 -12.31 41.30
CA ASP A 19 -8.13 -12.32 40.68
C ASP A 19 -8.18 -11.93 39.18
N THR A 20 -9.10 -11.03 38.83
CA THR A 20 -9.21 -10.35 37.53
C THR A 20 -8.21 -9.19 37.36
N THR A 21 -7.22 -9.07 38.25
CA THR A 21 -6.10 -8.11 38.15
C THR A 21 -4.99 -8.57 37.19
N ALA A 22 -5.20 -9.62 36.39
CA ALA A 22 -4.45 -9.74 35.14
C ALA A 22 -4.98 -8.67 34.16
N PRO A 23 -4.13 -7.76 33.67
CA PRO A 23 -4.55 -6.52 33.02
C PRO A 23 -5.20 -6.81 31.66
N GLN A 24 -6.52 -6.98 31.64
CA GLN A 24 -7.36 -7.11 30.44
C GLN A 24 -7.07 -5.99 29.41
N LEU A 25 -6.68 -4.80 29.88
CA LEU A 25 -6.25 -3.69 29.04
C LEU A 25 -4.99 -4.03 28.23
N ARG A 26 -4.01 -4.73 28.81
CA ARG A 26 -2.79 -5.15 28.10
C ARG A 26 -3.08 -6.22 27.05
N LEU A 27 -4.01 -7.15 27.30
CA LEU A 27 -4.42 -8.15 26.30
C LEU A 27 -5.18 -7.52 25.13
N ALA A 28 -6.09 -6.59 25.42
CA ALA A 28 -6.80 -5.84 24.39
C ALA A 28 -5.85 -4.90 23.61
N GLU A 29 -4.86 -4.29 24.28
CA GLU A 29 -3.82 -3.47 23.64
C GLU A 29 -2.85 -4.30 22.80
N THR A 30 -2.41 -5.47 23.28
CA THR A 30 -1.56 -6.39 22.50
C THR A 30 -2.31 -6.96 21.31
N ALA A 31 -3.60 -7.31 21.47
CA ALA A 31 -4.44 -7.74 20.35
C ALA A 31 -4.61 -6.64 19.29
N ARG A 32 -4.88 -5.39 19.69
CA ARG A 32 -4.96 -4.22 18.78
C ARG A 32 -3.60 -3.85 18.17
N ALA A 33 -2.51 -4.09 18.88
CA ALA A 33 -1.15 -3.92 18.35
C ALA A 33 -0.82 -5.00 17.31
N ALA A 34 -1.19 -6.26 17.56
CA ALA A 34 -1.05 -7.38 16.65
C ALA A 34 -1.94 -7.27 15.39
N ASP A 35 -3.13 -6.69 15.50
CA ASP A 35 -3.96 -6.32 14.34
C ASP A 35 -3.29 -5.21 13.52
N ARG A 36 -2.77 -4.16 14.18
CA ARG A 36 -2.08 -3.07 13.48
C ARG A 36 -0.81 -3.55 12.76
N SER A 37 -0.01 -4.42 13.35
CA SER A 37 1.18 -4.99 12.70
C SER A 37 0.83 -5.89 11.52
N ARG A 38 -0.27 -6.66 11.60
CA ARG A 38 -0.80 -7.42 10.44
C ARG A 38 -1.21 -6.52 9.28
N THR A 39 -1.78 -5.34 9.57
CA THR A 39 -2.19 -4.37 8.53
C THR A 39 -1.04 -3.47 8.02
N GLY A 40 -0.01 -3.24 8.83
CA GLY A 40 1.07 -2.28 8.56
C GLY A 40 2.43 -2.88 8.18
N GLY A 41 2.53 -4.20 7.95
CA GLY A 41 3.79 -4.87 7.60
C GLY A 41 4.43 -4.37 6.29
N VAL A 42 5.71 -4.74 6.08
CA VAL A 42 6.52 -4.38 4.88
C VAL A 42 5.86 -4.73 3.54
N TRP A 43 4.93 -5.69 3.54
CA TRP A 43 4.15 -6.11 2.37
C TRP A 43 2.75 -5.48 2.28
N SER A 44 2.49 -4.41 3.04
CA SER A 44 1.20 -3.71 3.01
C SER A 44 1.01 -2.92 1.71
N LEU A 45 -0.23 -2.91 1.23
CA LEU A 45 -0.64 -2.18 0.02
C LEU A 45 -1.16 -0.77 0.34
N GLY A 46 -0.93 -0.26 1.55
CA GLY A 46 -1.42 1.05 1.98
C GLY A 46 -0.93 2.21 1.10
N HIS A 47 0.27 2.08 0.55
CA HIS A 47 0.85 3.05 -0.38
C HIS A 47 0.03 3.20 -1.68
N LEU A 48 -0.65 2.13 -2.15
CA LEU A 48 -1.43 2.17 -3.39
C LEU A 48 -2.50 3.25 -3.34
N ARG A 49 -3.17 3.43 -2.20
CA ARG A 49 -4.21 4.45 -2.04
C ARG A 49 -3.63 5.85 -2.30
N THR A 50 -2.52 6.17 -1.67
CA THR A 50 -1.87 7.48 -1.82
C THR A 50 -1.38 7.70 -3.26
N CYS A 51 -0.76 6.67 -3.86
CA CYS A 51 -0.29 6.76 -5.25
C CYS A 51 -1.43 6.93 -6.24
N TRP A 52 -2.54 6.21 -6.07
CA TRP A 52 -3.73 6.36 -6.90
C TRP A 52 -4.37 7.73 -6.76
N VAL A 53 -4.48 8.28 -5.55
CA VAL A 53 -4.99 9.65 -5.35
C VAL A 53 -4.13 10.65 -6.10
N VAL A 54 -2.80 10.56 -5.98
CA VAL A 54 -1.89 11.46 -6.69
C VAL A 54 -2.02 11.30 -8.20
N LEU A 55 -2.03 10.06 -8.71
CA LEU A 55 -2.21 9.78 -10.13
C LEU A 55 -3.52 10.39 -10.65
N LEU A 56 -4.64 10.10 -10.01
CA LEU A 56 -5.96 10.57 -10.45
C LEU A 56 -6.06 12.09 -10.42
N VAL A 57 -5.50 12.76 -9.42
CA VAL A 57 -5.51 14.22 -9.35
C VAL A 57 -4.68 14.82 -10.49
N LEU A 58 -3.46 14.33 -10.72
CA LEU A 58 -2.59 14.84 -11.78
C LEU A 58 -3.21 14.61 -13.16
N GLU A 59 -3.71 13.41 -13.40
CA GLU A 59 -4.30 13.02 -14.69
C GLU A 59 -5.65 13.71 -14.93
N ALA A 60 -6.46 13.97 -13.89
CA ALA A 60 -7.67 14.76 -14.03
C ALA A 60 -7.37 16.20 -14.46
N VAL A 61 -6.38 16.84 -13.84
CA VAL A 61 -5.93 18.18 -14.23
C VAL A 61 -5.40 18.16 -15.66
N LEU A 62 -4.55 17.18 -16.00
CA LEU A 62 -4.00 17.05 -17.34
C LEU A 62 -5.10 16.81 -18.39
N ALA A 63 -6.11 16.00 -18.09
CA ALA A 63 -7.23 15.72 -18.98
C ALA A 63 -8.08 16.96 -19.27
N VAL A 64 -8.31 17.80 -18.25
CA VAL A 64 -9.00 19.09 -18.44
C VAL A 64 -8.18 19.99 -19.37
N VAL A 65 -6.88 20.15 -19.12
CA VAL A 65 -5.99 20.95 -19.97
C VAL A 65 -5.96 20.42 -21.40
N ALA A 66 -5.81 19.10 -21.56
CA ALA A 66 -5.79 18.42 -22.86
C ALA A 66 -7.09 18.65 -23.65
N GLY A 67 -8.24 18.52 -22.98
CA GLY A 67 -9.55 18.75 -23.59
C GLY A 67 -9.75 20.19 -24.05
N LEU A 68 -9.29 21.16 -23.26
CA LEU A 68 -9.40 22.59 -23.60
C LEU A 68 -8.47 23.01 -24.74
N VAL A 69 -7.25 22.46 -24.80
CA VAL A 69 -6.22 22.88 -25.77
C VAL A 69 -6.28 22.09 -27.08
N ALA A 70 -6.60 20.80 -27.02
CA ALA A 70 -6.46 19.88 -28.15
C ALA A 70 -7.71 18.99 -28.40
N GLY A 71 -8.77 19.16 -27.60
CA GLY A 71 -10.06 18.49 -27.82
C GLY A 71 -10.12 17.04 -27.33
N GLY A 72 -11.18 16.33 -27.71
CA GLY A 72 -11.52 15.01 -27.14
C GLY A 72 -10.49 13.89 -27.38
N ARG A 73 -9.76 13.93 -28.50
CA ARG A 73 -8.71 12.95 -28.81
C ARG A 73 -7.53 13.03 -27.83
N ALA A 74 -7.25 14.24 -27.34
CA ALA A 74 -6.23 14.47 -26.32
C ALA A 74 -6.67 13.91 -24.97
N VAL A 75 -7.94 14.08 -24.59
CA VAL A 75 -8.53 13.47 -23.38
C VAL A 75 -8.42 11.95 -23.43
N LEU A 76 -8.69 11.32 -24.58
CA LEU A 76 -8.49 9.87 -24.76
C LEU A 76 -7.04 9.46 -24.57
N GLY A 77 -6.09 10.24 -25.12
CA GLY A 77 -4.65 10.06 -24.89
C GLY A 77 -4.30 10.08 -23.40
N VAL A 78 -4.75 11.11 -22.68
CA VAL A 78 -4.49 11.23 -21.23
C VAL A 78 -5.09 10.05 -20.47
N THR A 79 -6.36 9.74 -20.72
CA THR A 79 -7.07 8.65 -20.02
C THR A 79 -6.40 7.29 -20.24
N LEU A 80 -5.96 7.01 -21.47
CA LEU A 80 -5.24 5.78 -21.79
C LEU A 80 -3.86 5.75 -21.13
N GLY A 81 -3.14 6.87 -21.10
CA GLY A 81 -1.85 6.99 -20.41
C GLY A 81 -1.98 6.72 -18.91
N ALA A 82 -2.96 7.36 -18.26
CA ALA A 82 -3.31 7.14 -16.86
C ALA A 82 -3.63 5.67 -16.57
N ALA A 83 -4.44 5.03 -17.43
CA ALA A 83 -4.81 3.63 -17.29
C ALA A 83 -3.59 2.69 -17.36
N VAL A 84 -2.68 2.92 -18.33
CA VAL A 84 -1.44 2.14 -18.46
C VAL A 84 -0.59 2.25 -17.20
N VAL A 85 -0.32 3.47 -16.72
CA VAL A 85 0.50 3.70 -15.52
C VAL A 85 -0.14 3.05 -14.29
N GLY A 86 -1.43 3.35 -14.04
CA GLY A 86 -2.14 2.85 -12.87
C GLY A 86 -2.21 1.32 -12.84
N LEU A 87 -2.51 0.68 -13.98
CA LEU A 87 -2.56 -0.78 -14.08
C LEU A 87 -1.17 -1.38 -13.84
N PHE A 88 -0.15 -0.89 -14.54
CA PHE A 88 1.20 -1.44 -14.46
C PHE A 88 1.74 -1.36 -13.03
N PHE A 89 1.65 -0.20 -12.39
CA PHE A 89 2.21 -0.01 -11.06
C PHE A 89 1.43 -0.80 -10.00
N THR A 90 0.09 -0.86 -10.12
CA THR A 90 -0.74 -1.65 -9.22
C THR A 90 -0.44 -3.14 -9.33
N VAL A 91 -0.37 -3.69 -10.55
CA VAL A 91 -0.07 -5.12 -10.77
C VAL A 91 1.28 -5.47 -10.17
N SER A 92 2.34 -4.67 -10.42
CA SER A 92 3.65 -4.92 -9.81
C SER A 92 3.60 -4.90 -8.29
N ALA A 93 2.95 -3.89 -7.67
CA ALA A 93 2.86 -3.81 -6.22
C ALA A 93 2.12 -5.03 -5.62
N VAL A 94 1.02 -5.46 -6.24
CA VAL A 94 0.24 -6.62 -5.79
C VAL A 94 1.04 -7.91 -5.95
N VAL A 95 1.72 -8.10 -7.08
CA VAL A 95 2.55 -9.29 -7.32
C VAL A 95 3.70 -9.36 -6.32
N ILE A 96 4.44 -8.25 -6.14
CA ILE A 96 5.55 -8.18 -5.19
C ILE A 96 5.06 -8.44 -3.76
N ALA A 97 3.97 -7.79 -3.33
CA ALA A 97 3.42 -8.02 -2.00
C ALA A 97 2.98 -9.48 -1.82
N ARG A 98 2.39 -10.10 -2.86
CA ARG A 98 1.93 -11.49 -2.79
C ARG A 98 3.07 -12.50 -2.81
N VAL A 99 4.17 -12.22 -3.51
CA VAL A 99 5.37 -13.07 -3.53
C VAL A 99 6.18 -12.88 -2.25
N GLY A 100 6.37 -11.64 -1.80
CA GLY A 100 7.12 -11.31 -0.58
C GLY A 100 6.50 -11.92 0.68
N ARG A 101 5.16 -12.01 0.75
CA ARG A 101 4.47 -12.74 1.83
C ARG A 101 4.75 -14.25 1.85
N ARG A 102 5.13 -14.86 0.73
CA ARG A 102 5.43 -16.30 0.65
C ARG A 102 6.90 -16.59 0.84
N SER A 103 7.76 -15.90 0.10
CA SER A 103 9.21 -16.07 0.16
C SER A 103 9.91 -14.78 -0.27
N PRO A 104 10.62 -14.11 0.64
CA PRO A 104 11.41 -12.92 0.32
C PRO A 104 12.46 -13.17 -0.77
N ARG A 105 13.01 -14.39 -0.87
CA ARG A 105 14.02 -14.73 -1.90
C ARG A 105 13.46 -14.63 -3.32
N LEU A 106 12.16 -14.86 -3.51
CA LEU A 106 11.52 -14.82 -4.83
C LEU A 106 11.13 -13.41 -5.27
N VAL A 107 11.25 -12.40 -4.40
CA VAL A 107 10.82 -11.02 -4.69
C VAL A 107 11.63 -10.42 -5.85
N MET A 108 12.94 -10.66 -5.89
CA MET A 108 13.79 -10.17 -6.98
C MET A 108 13.38 -10.77 -8.34
N LEU A 109 13.14 -12.09 -8.36
CA LEU A 109 12.69 -12.79 -9.57
C LEU A 109 11.31 -12.31 -10.01
N ALA A 110 10.38 -12.11 -9.07
CA ALA A 110 9.07 -11.58 -9.36
C ALA A 110 9.12 -10.13 -9.87
N ALA A 111 10.00 -9.30 -9.31
CA ALA A 111 10.21 -7.94 -9.78
C ALA A 111 10.70 -7.94 -11.24
N LEU A 112 11.75 -8.72 -11.55
CA LEU A 112 12.26 -8.85 -12.91
C LEU A 112 11.22 -9.43 -13.88
N GLY A 113 10.51 -10.48 -13.47
CA GLY A 113 9.45 -11.09 -14.27
C GLY A 113 8.32 -10.11 -14.59
N THR A 114 7.85 -9.35 -13.60
CA THR A 114 6.83 -8.31 -13.84
C THR A 114 7.34 -7.20 -14.74
N TYR A 115 8.62 -6.85 -14.67
CA TYR A 115 9.21 -5.86 -15.57
C TYR A 115 9.21 -6.34 -17.03
N VAL A 116 9.64 -7.59 -17.28
CA VAL A 116 9.60 -8.16 -18.64
C VAL A 116 8.19 -8.19 -19.20
N VAL A 117 7.21 -8.65 -18.40
CA VAL A 117 5.79 -8.66 -18.79
C VAL A 117 5.32 -7.25 -19.15
N LYS A 118 5.70 -6.23 -18.36
CA LYS A 118 5.35 -4.83 -18.64
C LYS A 118 5.92 -4.33 -19.95
N VAL A 119 7.20 -4.59 -20.22
CA VAL A 119 7.85 -4.15 -21.45
C VAL A 119 7.16 -4.78 -22.66
N VAL A 120 6.87 -6.09 -22.61
CA VAL A 120 6.14 -6.79 -23.66
C VAL A 120 4.73 -6.23 -23.83
N ALA A 121 3.99 -6.06 -22.72
CA ALA A 121 2.63 -5.51 -22.74
C ALA A 121 2.60 -4.10 -23.33
N LEU A 122 3.56 -3.24 -22.96
CA LEU A 122 3.67 -1.89 -23.51
C LEU A 122 4.01 -1.93 -25.00
N GLY A 123 4.91 -2.83 -25.42
CA GLY A 123 5.22 -3.06 -26.83
C GLY A 123 3.98 -3.45 -27.64
N VAL A 124 3.13 -4.33 -27.10
CA VAL A 124 1.85 -4.71 -27.72
C VAL A 124 0.90 -3.51 -27.80
N VAL A 125 0.73 -2.75 -26.72
CA VAL A 125 -0.14 -1.55 -26.71
C VAL A 125 0.31 -0.55 -27.78
N LEU A 126 1.61 -0.29 -27.88
CA LEU A 126 2.16 0.64 -28.87
C LEU A 126 2.06 0.10 -30.30
N ALA A 127 2.20 -1.22 -30.50
CA ALA A 127 2.09 -1.83 -31.82
C ALA A 127 0.65 -1.83 -32.37
N VAL A 128 -0.35 -1.93 -31.49
CA VAL A 128 -1.76 -1.92 -31.88
C VAL A 128 -2.28 -0.48 -32.07
N LEU A 129 -1.60 0.52 -31.51
CA LEU A 129 -2.05 1.90 -31.60
C LEU A 129 -1.89 2.45 -33.03
N PRO A 130 -2.97 2.88 -33.71
CA PRO A 130 -2.87 3.38 -35.09
C PRO A 130 -2.17 4.75 -35.10
N ARG A 131 -1.31 4.99 -36.12
CA ARG A 131 -0.56 6.27 -36.26
C ARG A 131 -1.48 7.48 -36.41
N ASP A 132 -2.60 7.31 -37.12
CA ASP A 132 -3.61 8.36 -37.34
C ASP A 132 -4.90 8.09 -36.51
N GLY A 133 -4.80 7.21 -35.51
CA GLY A 133 -5.93 6.69 -34.73
C GLY A 133 -6.59 7.74 -33.83
N ALA A 134 -7.70 7.41 -33.16
CA ALA A 134 -8.46 8.32 -32.30
C ALA A 134 -7.70 8.93 -31.09
N VAL A 135 -6.50 8.41 -30.80
CA VAL A 135 -5.71 8.75 -29.61
C VAL A 135 -4.60 9.72 -30.01
N ASP A 136 -4.46 10.82 -29.25
CA ASP A 136 -3.31 11.71 -29.41
C ASP A 136 -2.10 11.15 -28.64
N THR A 137 -1.12 10.65 -29.39
CA THR A 137 0.10 10.03 -28.85
C THR A 137 0.97 11.01 -28.05
N ARG A 138 0.92 12.32 -28.33
CA ARG A 138 1.71 13.31 -27.58
C ARG A 138 1.15 13.49 -26.17
N TRP A 139 -0.17 13.60 -26.06
CA TRP A 139 -0.84 13.69 -24.76
C TRP A 139 -0.81 12.37 -24.00
N LEU A 140 -0.89 11.23 -24.69
CA LEU A 140 -0.63 9.91 -24.11
C LEU A 140 0.77 9.84 -23.48
N ALA A 141 1.82 10.24 -24.22
CA ALA A 141 3.18 10.22 -23.72
C ALA A 141 3.36 11.17 -22.53
N GLY A 142 2.76 12.37 -22.60
CA GLY A 142 2.73 13.34 -21.50
C GLY A 142 2.08 12.77 -20.23
N ALA A 143 0.93 12.12 -20.37
CA ALA A 143 0.23 11.45 -19.27
C ALA A 143 1.06 10.29 -18.68
N VAL A 144 1.64 9.42 -19.52
CA VAL A 144 2.52 8.36 -19.02
C VAL A 144 3.70 8.95 -18.23
N GLY A 145 4.35 9.98 -18.75
CA GLY A 145 5.44 10.66 -18.05
C GLY A 145 5.00 11.25 -16.71
N LEU A 146 3.98 12.11 -16.73
CA LEU A 146 3.46 12.77 -15.53
C LEU A 146 3.00 11.76 -14.48
N GLY A 147 2.22 10.76 -14.89
CA GLY A 147 1.73 9.70 -14.03
C GLY A 147 2.85 8.88 -13.40
N VAL A 148 3.90 8.51 -14.15
CA VAL A 148 5.06 7.78 -13.62
C VAL A 148 5.78 8.62 -12.55
N PHE A 149 6.11 9.88 -12.85
CA PHE A 149 6.80 10.74 -11.89
C PHE A 149 5.95 11.02 -10.65
N GLY A 150 4.66 11.31 -10.82
CA GLY A 150 3.71 11.51 -9.72
C GLY A 150 3.58 10.27 -8.83
N TRP A 151 3.44 9.09 -9.44
CA TRP A 151 3.38 7.83 -8.69
C TRP A 151 4.67 7.55 -7.93
N LEU A 152 5.83 7.70 -8.57
CA LEU A 152 7.13 7.46 -7.93
C LEU A 152 7.37 8.44 -6.79
N GLY A 153 7.05 9.72 -6.97
CA GLY A 153 7.13 10.72 -5.91
C GLY A 153 6.24 10.39 -4.72
N ALA A 154 4.98 10.01 -4.97
CA ALA A 154 4.04 9.60 -3.94
C ALA A 154 4.52 8.35 -3.18
N HIS A 155 5.01 7.35 -3.92
CA HIS A 155 5.52 6.11 -3.34
C HIS A 155 6.77 6.38 -2.50
N MET A 156 7.72 7.15 -3.02
CA MET A 156 8.94 7.54 -2.31
C MET A 156 8.59 8.28 -1.01
N ARG A 157 7.67 9.24 -1.08
CA ARG A 157 7.18 9.99 0.08
C ARG A 157 6.52 9.09 1.12
N TYR A 158 5.80 8.06 0.70
CA TYR A 158 5.23 7.06 1.59
C TYR A 158 6.34 6.25 2.28
N VAL A 159 7.30 5.73 1.52
CA VAL A 159 8.42 4.93 2.04
C VAL A 159 9.24 5.71 3.06
N TRP A 160 9.61 6.95 2.76
CA TRP A 160 10.42 7.79 3.64
C TRP A 160 9.72 8.21 4.94
N THR A 161 8.39 8.11 5.01
CA THR A 161 7.65 8.48 6.23
C THR A 161 7.06 7.30 6.97
N THR A 162 7.20 6.09 6.44
CA THR A 162 6.81 4.88 7.14
C THR A 162 7.90 4.51 8.15
N LYS A 163 7.56 4.53 9.44
CA LYS A 163 8.47 4.08 10.50
C LYS A 163 8.52 2.54 10.50
N ILE A 164 9.70 1.97 10.25
CA ILE A 164 9.93 0.53 10.42
C ILE A 164 10.23 0.29 11.91
N PHE A 165 9.32 -0.39 12.61
CA PHE A 165 9.58 -0.83 13.97
C PHE A 165 10.63 -1.95 13.93
N TYR A 166 11.82 -1.67 14.45
CA TYR A 166 12.92 -2.64 14.51
C TYR A 166 12.79 -3.61 15.68
N VAL A 167 12.00 -3.25 16.69
CA VAL A 167 11.70 -4.11 17.84
C VAL A 167 10.31 -4.71 17.63
N ASP A 168 10.25 -6.03 17.56
CA ASP A 168 9.00 -6.78 17.63
C ASP A 168 8.46 -6.64 19.06
N PRO A 169 7.24 -6.11 19.29
CA PRO A 169 6.64 -6.12 20.62
C PRO A 169 6.24 -7.56 20.94
N GLY A 170 7.14 -8.27 21.62
CA GLY A 170 6.94 -9.64 22.09
C GLY A 170 5.73 -9.83 23.00
#